data_AF-A0A6M3L091-F1
#
_entry.id   AF-A0A6M3L091-F1
#
_cell.length_a   1.000
_cell.length_b   1.000
_cell.length_c   1.000
_cell.angle_alpha   90.00
_cell.angle_beta   90.00
_cell.angle_gamma   90.00
#
_symmetry.space_group_name_H-M   'P 1'
#
loop_
_entity.id
_entity.type
_entity.pdbx_description
1 polymer ?
#
loop_
_entity_poly.entity_id
_entity_poly.type
_entity_poly.pdbx_seq_one_letter_code
_entity_poly.pdbx_strand_id
1 'polypeptide(L)'
;MKKEKYPKNELFERLAAIEHKRWADWQSWCHKILREHCGSQALIEINQVLERWDKQINTNYEDLTEKEKDSDREQVMRYWHLLTPNQLN
;
A
#
# COMPACT_ATOMS: atom_id res chain seq x y z
N MET A 1 -21.87 14.66 13.05
CA MET A 1 -21.47 13.77 11.94
C MET A 1 -20.00 13.41 12.11
N LYS A 2 -19.62 12.12 12.04
CA LYS A 2 -18.20 11.75 12.03
C LYS A 2 -17.61 12.23 10.71
N LYS A 3 -16.48 12.95 10.74
CA LYS A 3 -15.72 13.27 9.52
C LYS A 3 -15.25 11.96 8.90
N GLU A 4 -15.42 11.83 7.60
CA GLU A 4 -14.87 10.69 6.86
C GLU A 4 -13.33 10.75 6.91
N LYS A 5 -12.68 9.60 7.10
CA LYS A 5 -11.21 9.50 7.22
C LYS A 5 -10.53 9.94 5.90
N TYR A 6 -11.16 9.65 4.76
CA TYR A 6 -10.63 9.91 3.43
C TYR A 6 -11.69 10.48 2.48
N PRO A 7 -11.27 11.19 1.41
CA PRO A 7 -12.15 11.60 0.32
C PRO A 7 -12.80 10.39 -0.37
N LYS A 8 -14.13 10.37 -0.47
CA LYS A 8 -14.90 9.36 -1.22
C LYS A 8 -15.11 9.76 -2.66
N ASN A 9 -14.02 9.85 -3.44
CA ASN A 9 -14.10 10.11 -4.87
C ASN A 9 -13.21 9.15 -5.67
N GLU A 10 -13.57 8.93 -6.93
CA GLU A 10 -12.90 7.98 -7.82
C GLU A 10 -11.41 8.32 -8.01
N LEU A 11 -11.06 9.61 -8.12
CA LEU A 11 -9.67 10.03 -8.28
C LEU A 11 -8.81 9.59 -7.09
N PHE A 12 -9.32 9.75 -5.86
CA PHE A 12 -8.60 9.36 -4.65
C PHE A 12 -8.35 7.84 -4.60
N GLU A 13 -9.37 7.03 -4.89
CA GLU A 13 -9.24 5.57 -4.91
C GLU A 13 -8.33 5.09 -6.05
N ARG A 14 -8.35 5.74 -7.22
CA ARG A 14 -7.42 5.43 -8.32
C ARG A 14 -5.97 5.78 -7.97
N LEU A 15 -5.75 6.87 -7.25
CA LEU A 15 -4.42 7.20 -6.75
C LEU A 15 -3.95 6.19 -5.70
N ALA A 16 -4.82 5.73 -4.81
CA ALA A 16 -4.49 4.69 -3.84
C ALA A 16 -4.14 3.37 -4.53
N ALA A 17 -4.87 2.99 -5.58
CA ALA A 17 -4.53 1.83 -6.41
C ALA A 17 -3.14 1.94 -7.07
N ILE A 18 -2.74 3.15 -7.49
CA ILE A 18 -1.39 3.42 -8.03
C ILE A 18 -0.33 3.27 -6.94
N GLU A 19 -0.58 3.79 -5.74
CA GLU A 19 0.32 3.65 -4.59
C GLU A 19 0.49 2.17 -4.20
N HIS A 20 -0.60 1.39 -4.16
CA HIS A 20 -0.54 -0.07 -3.95
C HIS A 20 0.35 -0.73 -4.99
N LYS A 21 0.14 -0.44 -6.27
CA LYS A 21 0.94 -1.02 -7.35
C LYS A 21 2.43 -0.67 -7.23
N ARG A 22 2.75 0.59 -6.93
CA ARG A 22 4.15 1.04 -6.74
C ARG A 22 4.81 0.31 -5.58
N TRP A 23 4.12 0.20 -4.45
CA TRP A 23 4.59 -0.55 -3.30
C TRP A 23 4.78 -2.02 -3.65
N ALA A 24 3.80 -2.66 -4.29
CA ALA A 24 3.85 -4.07 -4.65
C ALA A 24 5.01 -4.39 -5.59
N ASP A 25 5.24 -3.56 -6.62
CA ASP A 25 6.34 -3.73 -7.58
C ASP A 25 7.72 -3.67 -6.86
N TRP A 26 7.93 -2.66 -6.00
CA TRP A 26 9.18 -2.52 -5.24
C TRP A 26 9.36 -3.61 -4.17
N GLN A 27 8.29 -3.93 -3.45
CA GLN A 27 8.32 -4.90 -2.37
C GLN A 27 8.56 -6.32 -2.91
N SER A 28 8.00 -6.66 -4.07
CA SER A 28 8.27 -7.91 -4.78
C SER A 28 9.76 -8.05 -5.12
N TRP A 29 10.38 -6.98 -5.62
CA TRP A 29 11.82 -6.98 -5.87
C TRP A 29 12.62 -7.17 -4.57
N CYS A 30 12.28 -6.46 -3.48
CA CYS A 30 12.93 -6.64 -2.19
C CYS A 30 12.80 -8.09 -1.67
N HIS A 31 11.61 -8.69 -1.77
CA HIS A 31 11.38 -10.08 -1.36
C HIS A 31 12.23 -11.05 -2.17
N LYS A 32 12.37 -10.83 -3.48
CA LYS A 32 13.27 -11.62 -4.33
C LYS A 32 14.71 -11.55 -3.81
N ILE A 33 15.24 -10.35 -3.59
CA ILE A 33 16.62 -10.16 -3.10
C ILE A 33 16.82 -10.84 -1.74
N LEU A 34 15.88 -10.69 -0.80
CA LEU A 34 15.95 -11.35 0.51
C LEU A 34 16.00 -12.87 0.38
N ARG A 35 15.13 -13.46 -0.45
CA ARG A 35 15.07 -14.92 -0.63
C ARG A 35 16.30 -15.47 -1.37
N GLU A 36 16.92 -14.69 -2.24
CA GLU A 36 18.13 -15.10 -2.99
C GLU A 36 19.42 -14.96 -2.17
N HIS A 37 19.49 -13.99 -1.24
CA HIS A 37 20.75 -13.60 -0.60
C HIS A 37 20.78 -13.72 0.93
N CYS A 38 19.65 -13.92 1.62
CA CYS A 38 19.63 -14.13 3.06
C CYS A 38 19.69 -15.63 3.43
N GLY A 39 20.39 -15.92 4.53
CA GLY A 39 20.41 -17.27 5.09
C GLY A 39 19.03 -17.70 5.62
N SER A 40 18.80 -19.02 5.67
CA SER A 40 17.51 -19.62 6.05
C SER A 40 17.00 -19.16 7.42
N GLN A 41 17.88 -19.02 8.42
CA GLN A 41 17.51 -18.58 9.76
C GLN A 41 16.90 -17.17 9.77
N ALA A 42 17.51 -16.22 9.06
CA ALA A 42 17.00 -14.86 8.96
C ALA A 42 15.64 -14.81 8.22
N LEU A 43 15.46 -15.66 7.22
CA LEU A 43 14.18 -15.77 6.51
C LEU A 43 13.07 -16.35 7.40
N ILE A 44 13.37 -17.33 8.25
CA ILE A 44 12.39 -17.92 9.19
C ILE A 44 11.83 -16.84 10.13
N GLU A 45 12.68 -15.95 10.64
CA GLU A 45 12.29 -14.90 11.59
C GLU A 45 11.30 -13.88 11.01
N ILE A 46 11.35 -13.64 9.69
CA ILE A 46 10.47 -12.68 9.01
C ILE A 46 9.42 -13.34 8.12
N ASN A 47 9.38 -14.66 8.02
CA ASN A 47 8.59 -15.37 7.00
C ASN A 47 7.09 -15.06 7.09
N GLN A 48 6.54 -14.92 8.30
CA GLN A 48 5.13 -14.57 8.49
C GLN A 48 4.77 -13.20 7.87
N VAL A 49 5.69 -12.23 7.96
CA VAL A 49 5.51 -10.91 7.36
C VAL A 49 5.64 -11.00 5.85
N LEU A 50 6.66 -11.71 5.35
CA LEU A 50 6.85 -11.92 3.91
C LEU A 50 5.65 -12.59 3.27
N GLU A 51 5.12 -13.67 3.85
CA GLU A 51 3.95 -14.38 3.32
C GLU A 51 2.69 -13.51 3.31
N ARG A 52 2.48 -12.70 4.36
CA ARG A 52 1.35 -11.78 4.39
C ARG A 52 1.47 -10.73 3.28
N TRP A 53 2.65 -10.14 3.13
CA TRP A 53 2.88 -9.14 2.09
C TRP A 53 2.90 -9.74 0.69
N ASP A 54 3.38 -10.97 0.50
CA ASP A 54 3.28 -11.71 -0.76
C ASP A 54 1.82 -11.88 -1.19
N LYS A 55 0.90 -12.16 -0.25
CA LYS A 55 -0.53 -12.17 -0.55
C LYS A 55 -1.03 -10.81 -0.99
N GLN A 56 -0.65 -9.74 -0.30
CA GLN A 56 -1.07 -8.38 -0.64
C GLN A 56 -0.51 -7.91 -1.99
N ILE A 57 0.76 -8.21 -2.27
CA ILE A 57 1.42 -7.93 -3.55
C ILE A 57 0.66 -8.58 -4.71
N ASN A 58 0.17 -9.81 -4.53
CA ASN A 58 -0.55 -10.56 -5.57
C ASN A 58 -2.05 -10.25 -5.63
N THR A 59 -2.57 -9.38 -4.76
CA THR A 59 -3.99 -8.99 -4.74
C THR A 59 -4.13 -7.61 -5.39
N ASN A 60 -5.08 -7.47 -6.33
CA ASN A 60 -5.38 -6.16 -6.90
C ASN A 60 -5.96 -5.24 -5.82
N TYR A 61 -5.70 -3.93 -5.95
CA TYR A 61 -6.17 -2.95 -4.96
C TYR A 61 -7.68 -3.06 -4.69
N GLU A 62 -8.50 -3.26 -5.72
CA GLU A 62 -9.96 -3.37 -5.59
C GLU A 62 -10.41 -4.54 -4.71
N ASP A 63 -9.64 -5.63 -4.71
CA ASP A 63 -9.89 -6.87 -3.99
C ASP A 63 -9.32 -6.87 -2.56
N LEU A 64 -8.52 -5.86 -2.19
CA LEU A 64 -8.04 -5.68 -0.83
C LEU A 64 -9.18 -5.38 0.14
N THR A 65 -9.01 -5.80 1.39
CA THR A 65 -9.93 -5.38 2.46
C THR A 65 -9.80 -3.88 2.71
N GLU A 66 -10.85 -3.25 3.25
CA GLU A 66 -10.80 -1.81 3.59
C GLU A 66 -9.64 -1.46 4.54
N LYS A 67 -9.29 -2.37 5.45
CA LYS A 67 -8.16 -2.20 6.36
C LYS A 67 -6.80 -2.26 5.64
N GLU A 68 -6.69 -3.01 4.57
CA GLU A 68 -5.46 -3.09 3.77
C GLU A 68 -5.32 -1.88 2.86
N LYS A 69 -6.42 -1.44 2.23
CA LYS A 69 -6.46 -0.20 1.43
C LYS A 69 -6.05 1.04 2.24
N ASP A 70 -6.26 1.02 3.56
CA ASP A 70 -5.96 2.15 4.43
C ASP A 70 -4.50 2.63 4.32
N SER A 71 -3.51 1.74 4.15
CA SER A 71 -2.11 2.17 4.01
C SER A 71 -1.84 2.90 2.70
N ASP A 72 -2.48 2.48 1.62
CA ASP A 72 -2.36 3.12 0.30
C ASP A 72 -3.04 4.48 0.31
N ARG A 73 -4.25 4.56 0.89
CA ARG A 73 -4.98 5.82 1.10
C ARG A 73 -4.18 6.79 1.97
N GLU A 74 -3.48 6.31 3.00
CA GLU A 74 -2.56 7.12 3.80
C GLU A 74 -1.41 7.68 2.97
N GLN A 75 -0.87 6.93 1.99
CA GLN A 75 0.13 7.48 1.08
C GLN A 75 -0.45 8.59 0.21
N VAL A 76 -1.66 8.41 -0.34
CA VAL A 76 -2.33 9.46 -1.14
C VAL A 76 -2.52 10.73 -0.34
N MET A 77 -2.96 10.62 0.92
CA MET A 77 -3.19 11.78 1.79
C MET A 77 -1.95 12.66 1.99
N ARG A 78 -0.73 12.09 1.89
CA ARG A 78 0.52 12.86 2.01
C ARG A 78 0.67 13.92 0.92
N TYR A 79 0.14 13.66 -0.27
CA TYR A 79 0.22 14.58 -1.42
C TYR A 79 -1.14 15.09 -1.90
N TRP A 80 -2.24 14.66 -1.28
CA TRP A 80 -3.60 15.04 -1.70
C TRP A 80 -3.83 16.55 -1.74
N HIS A 81 -3.26 17.31 -0.80
CA HIS A 81 -3.37 18.76 -0.74
C HIS A 81 -2.81 19.47 -1.99
N LEU A 82 -1.87 18.86 -2.71
CA LEU A 82 -1.32 19.40 -3.97
C LEU A 82 -2.32 19.28 -5.13
N LEU A 83 -3.24 18.32 -5.04
CA LEU A 83 -4.28 18.06 -6.04
C LEU A 83 -5.58 18.79 -5.72
N THR A 84 -5.75 19.25 -4.47
CA THR A 84 -6.89 20.06 -4.03
C THR A 84 -6.43 21.40 -3.47
N PRO A 85 -5.93 22.33 -4.31
CA PRO A 85 -5.30 23.57 -3.84
C PRO A 85 -6.23 24.49 -3.03
N ASN A 86 -7.55 24.34 -3.18
CA ASN A 86 -8.55 25.25 -2.62
C ASN A 86 -8.99 24.94 -1.18
N GLN A 87 -8.27 24.10 -0.42
CA GLN A 87 -8.57 23.85 1.00
C GLN A 87 -7.71 24.67 1.98
N LEU A 88 -6.86 25.57 1.48
CA LEU A 88 -6.15 26.57 2.26
C LEU A 88 -6.93 27.90 2.22
N ASN A 89 -8.06 27.97 2.93
CA ASN A 89 -8.73 29.21 3.31
C ASN A 89 -9.45 28.99 4.65
#